data_AF-A0A7W6DTH3-F1
#
_entry.id   AF-A0A7W6DTH3-F1
#
_cell.length_a   1.000
_cell.length_b   1.000
_cell.length_c   1.000
_cell.angle_alpha   90.00
_cell.angle_beta   90.00
_cell.angle_gamma   90.00
#
_symmetry.space_group_name_H-M   'P 1'
#
loop_
_entity.id
_entity.type
_entity.pdbx_description
1 polymer ?
#
loop_
_entity_poly.entity_id
_entity_poly.type
_entity_poly.pdbx_seq_one_letter_code
_entity_poly.pdbx_strand_id
1 'polypeptide(L)'
;MNDEAEEKTGNIGHTALVFFHGIGNPRKLGTLTTFLDEFDRVGSSQDPQKLGVPRNFRHKIEEGEDGSSSAVVQFRRIKKFKKIDVQVKIVRAYEGYWGDDLTRPISMLTFILWILKIVVNSFRILRSPWRRYPLYRIRSLHLVDDMFSGRLTREKLEAIYRKFGSAKKVDRWKAGTRQDFIAYLESDEVKGTYGDFSAIAKSWFEREKNVLRSFLFTATSVLVFAFFMLLVVGFLIWSTLGVAAEAYSVPVALHIPAAVSIYALFLWLAWSPVKQRISDVYFWTSYDERSNGFSIRERRIDQAERLIQKVIKNDRCNDCVIVAHSLGSAIATEAFFRISDKIDALDISDEERECRRRQFQKIRFMFVAGSPIDNIFSLFQESYVPSRRYSRIQEQKSASFKRDHFYPSFAMVNIWSRFDPISARILSLRTPENRRNKMVFNSESVPSGIPAPLAAHSGYFQDEAIMTEIYRAVMTGRFNPQNMRAEYLEVELGRWKYISFLGLPLCIIMVIGASLFEIRLLSAGSLVALGGLLYFTLKKYASDVKEQAECRS
;
A
#
# COMPACT_ATOMS: atom_id res chain seq x y z
N MET A 1 10.12 -46.12 10.66
CA MET A 1 10.31 -45.74 12.09
C MET A 1 9.98 -44.28 12.41
N ASN A 2 9.39 -43.47 11.51
CA ASN A 2 9.04 -42.06 11.80
C ASN A 2 7.52 -41.75 11.77
N ASP A 3 6.67 -42.69 11.38
CA ASP A 3 5.22 -42.44 11.26
C ASP A 3 4.46 -42.76 12.56
N GLU A 4 4.91 -43.73 13.37
CA GLU A 4 4.30 -44.05 14.67
C GLU A 4 4.55 -42.97 15.76
N ALA A 5 5.50 -42.06 15.55
CA ALA A 5 5.73 -40.92 16.45
C ALA A 5 4.80 -39.73 16.15
N GLU A 6 4.14 -39.67 14.98
CA GLU A 6 3.15 -38.61 14.68
C GLU A 6 1.83 -38.84 15.43
N GLU A 7 1.47 -40.09 15.74
CA GLU A 7 0.15 -40.44 16.30
C GLU A 7 -0.03 -40.08 17.79
N LYS A 8 1.07 -39.87 18.54
CA LYS A 8 1.02 -39.40 19.94
C LYS A 8 0.89 -37.88 20.10
N THR A 9 0.74 -37.11 19.03
CA THR A 9 0.59 -35.65 19.08
C THR A 9 -0.87 -35.16 19.13
N GLY A 10 -1.78 -36.01 19.63
CA GLY A 10 -3.24 -35.87 19.54
C GLY A 10 -3.91 -34.61 20.10
N ASN A 11 -3.16 -33.59 20.55
CA ASN A 11 -3.75 -32.31 20.99
C ASN A 11 -2.90 -31.06 20.73
N ILE A 12 -1.84 -31.12 19.91
CA ILE A 12 -1.05 -29.92 19.61
C ILE A 12 -1.77 -29.12 18.52
N GLY A 13 -2.54 -28.11 18.94
CA GLY A 13 -3.09 -27.10 18.02
C GLY A 13 -2.00 -26.38 17.23
N HIS A 14 -2.38 -25.68 16.17
CA HIS A 14 -1.46 -24.99 15.27
C HIS A 14 -1.66 -23.47 15.32
N THR A 15 -0.63 -22.73 14.88
CA THR A 15 -0.81 -21.33 14.48
C THR A 15 -0.91 -21.24 12.98
N ALA A 16 -1.91 -20.52 12.52
CA ALA A 16 -2.06 -20.18 11.13
C ALA A 16 -1.29 -18.91 10.79
N LEU A 17 -0.58 -18.95 9.67
CA LEU A 17 0.03 -17.81 9.02
C LEU A 17 -0.71 -17.61 7.69
N VAL A 18 -1.52 -16.56 7.57
CA VAL A 18 -2.25 -16.28 6.32
C VAL A 18 -1.50 -15.18 5.57
N PHE A 19 -0.97 -15.53 4.40
CA PHE A 19 -0.18 -14.65 3.57
C PHE A 19 -0.98 -14.14 2.37
N PHE A 20 -1.03 -12.82 2.20
CA PHE A 20 -1.67 -12.16 1.06
C PHE A 20 -0.62 -11.40 0.25
N HIS A 21 -0.32 -11.85 -0.96
CA HIS A 21 0.65 -11.20 -1.84
C HIS A 21 0.06 -9.95 -2.52
N GLY A 22 0.87 -9.21 -3.28
CA GLY A 22 0.36 -8.16 -4.17
C GLY A 22 -0.39 -8.71 -5.39
N ILE A 23 -0.99 -7.83 -6.19
CA ILE A 23 -1.59 -8.24 -7.47
C ILE A 23 -0.50 -8.15 -8.56
N GLY A 24 -0.45 -9.15 -9.44
CA GLY A 24 0.64 -9.37 -10.39
C GLY A 24 0.39 -10.66 -11.17
N ASN A 25 1.46 -11.36 -11.58
CA ASN A 25 1.35 -12.72 -12.12
C ASN A 25 1.71 -13.82 -11.09
N PRO A 26 0.90 -13.98 -10.02
CA PRO A 26 0.81 -15.15 -9.17
C PRO A 26 1.29 -16.49 -9.69
N ARG A 27 2.49 -16.96 -9.35
CA ARG A 27 2.64 -18.43 -9.29
C ARG A 27 2.06 -18.90 -7.98
N LYS A 28 1.13 -19.85 -8.01
CA LYS A 28 0.55 -20.46 -6.81
C LYS A 28 1.68 -20.93 -5.89
N LEU A 29 1.62 -20.53 -4.64
CA LEU A 29 2.63 -20.68 -3.57
C LEU A 29 3.95 -19.95 -3.81
N GLY A 30 4.23 -19.39 -4.99
CA GLY A 30 5.53 -18.84 -5.34
C GLY A 30 5.92 -17.63 -4.49
N THR A 31 5.00 -16.70 -4.24
CA THR A 31 5.28 -15.55 -3.39
C THR A 31 5.33 -15.94 -1.91
N LEU A 32 4.46 -16.87 -1.49
CA LEU A 32 4.54 -17.44 -0.15
C LEU A 32 5.89 -18.13 0.10
N THR A 33 6.41 -18.93 -0.82
CA THR A 33 7.70 -19.60 -0.66
C THR A 33 8.85 -18.61 -0.55
N THR A 34 8.88 -17.56 -1.37
CA THR A 34 9.91 -16.50 -1.24
C THR A 34 9.84 -15.79 0.12
N PHE A 35 8.64 -15.55 0.64
CA PHE A 35 8.47 -15.05 2.00
C PHE A 35 9.00 -16.06 3.04
N LEU A 36 8.70 -17.34 2.88
CA LEU A 36 9.14 -18.40 3.79
C LEU A 36 10.66 -18.63 3.74
N ASP A 37 11.32 -18.39 2.60
CA ASP A 37 12.78 -18.45 2.48
C ASP A 37 13.45 -17.37 3.33
N GLU A 38 12.96 -16.12 3.28
CA GLU A 38 13.45 -15.05 4.16
C GLU A 38 13.11 -15.33 5.63
N PHE A 39 11.92 -15.90 5.88
CA PHE A 39 11.50 -16.31 7.23
C PHE A 39 12.41 -17.40 7.81
N ASP A 40 12.80 -18.41 7.03
CA ASP A 40 13.73 -19.46 7.46
C ASP A 40 15.16 -18.93 7.60
N ARG A 41 15.60 -18.07 6.68
CA ARG A 41 16.92 -17.41 6.76
C ARG A 41 17.07 -16.67 8.09
N VAL A 42 16.08 -15.84 8.46
CA VAL A 42 16.08 -15.14 9.74
C VAL A 42 15.91 -16.11 10.89
N GLY A 43 14.98 -17.07 10.81
CA GLY A 43 14.76 -18.06 11.85
C GLY A 43 16.00 -18.89 12.19
N SER A 44 16.83 -19.19 11.18
CA SER A 44 18.07 -19.94 11.32
C SER A 44 19.23 -19.10 11.88
N SER A 45 19.17 -17.76 11.82
CA SER A 45 20.13 -16.87 12.51
C SER A 45 19.79 -16.61 13.99
N GLN A 46 18.54 -16.88 14.40
CA GLN A 46 18.10 -16.67 15.79
C GLN A 46 18.59 -17.76 16.75
N ASP A 47 18.67 -17.42 18.04
CA ASP A 47 18.98 -18.36 19.12
C ASP A 47 17.93 -19.51 19.18
N PRO A 48 18.34 -20.77 18.87
CA PRO A 48 17.45 -21.93 18.86
C PRO A 48 16.85 -22.27 20.23
N GLN A 49 17.45 -21.82 21.33
CA GLN A 49 16.94 -22.06 22.68
C GLN A 49 15.81 -21.09 23.02
N LYS A 50 15.98 -19.80 22.67
CA LYS A 50 15.01 -18.74 22.99
C LYS A 50 13.82 -18.73 22.05
N LEU A 51 14.06 -18.58 20.76
CA LEU A 51 13.00 -18.43 19.76
C LEU A 51 12.68 -19.76 19.07
N GLY A 52 13.61 -20.69 19.01
CA GLY A 52 13.47 -21.89 18.18
C GLY A 52 13.68 -21.58 16.70
N VAL A 53 13.63 -22.61 15.87
CA VAL A 53 13.94 -22.54 14.44
C VAL A 53 12.86 -23.28 13.65
N PRO A 54 12.43 -22.79 12.46
CA PRO A 54 11.47 -23.51 11.63
C PRO A 54 12.17 -24.69 10.95
N ARG A 55 11.51 -25.85 10.94
CA ARG A 55 12.00 -27.08 10.32
C ARG A 55 10.87 -27.84 9.66
N ASN A 56 11.23 -28.71 8.72
CA ASN A 56 10.31 -29.63 8.04
C ASN A 56 9.18 -28.92 7.27
N PHE A 57 9.53 -27.92 6.45
CA PHE A 57 8.58 -27.34 5.49
C PHE A 57 8.05 -28.44 4.56
N ARG A 58 6.74 -28.67 4.59
CA ARG A 58 6.06 -29.68 3.77
C ARG A 58 4.77 -29.11 3.21
N HIS A 59 4.53 -29.33 1.93
CA HIS A 59 3.23 -29.09 1.33
C HIS A 59 2.22 -30.12 1.88
N LYS A 60 1.06 -29.64 2.30
CA LYS A 60 -0.09 -30.45 2.68
C LYS A 60 -1.36 -29.87 2.04
N ILE A 61 -2.40 -30.68 2.01
CA ILE A 61 -3.73 -30.25 1.59
C ILE A 61 -4.63 -30.35 2.81
N GLU A 62 -5.42 -29.30 3.04
CA GLU A 62 -6.44 -29.26 4.08
C GLU A 62 -7.81 -29.15 3.44
N GLU A 63 -8.63 -30.17 3.65
CA GLU A 63 -10.03 -30.20 3.20
C GLU A 63 -10.91 -29.45 4.22
N GLY A 64 -11.73 -28.54 3.71
CA GLY A 64 -12.76 -27.85 4.48
C GLY A 64 -14.04 -28.66 4.55
N GLU A 65 -14.92 -28.28 5.48
CA GLU A 65 -16.25 -28.89 5.64
C GLU A 65 -17.13 -28.78 4.38
N ASP A 66 -16.87 -27.77 3.55
CA ASP A 66 -17.54 -27.51 2.27
C ASP A 66 -16.94 -28.30 1.09
N GLY A 67 -16.00 -29.22 1.36
CA GLY A 67 -15.26 -29.95 0.33
C GLY A 67 -14.18 -29.09 -0.36
N SER A 68 -13.96 -27.84 0.08
CA SER A 68 -12.89 -27.00 -0.49
C SER A 68 -11.52 -27.49 -0.04
N SER A 69 -10.60 -27.70 -0.97
CA SER A 69 -9.21 -28.03 -0.65
C SER A 69 -8.35 -26.76 -0.59
N SER A 70 -7.60 -26.58 0.48
CA SER A 70 -6.61 -25.50 0.63
C SER A 70 -5.20 -26.08 0.64
N ALA A 71 -4.35 -25.59 -0.25
CA ALA A 71 -2.92 -25.90 -0.21
C ALA A 71 -2.29 -25.15 0.97
N VAL A 72 -1.54 -25.86 1.80
CA VAL A 72 -0.87 -25.29 2.97
C VAL A 72 0.59 -25.71 3.01
N VAL A 73 1.46 -24.82 3.48
CA VAL A 73 2.84 -25.18 3.81
C VAL A 73 2.93 -25.33 5.32
N GLN A 74 3.10 -26.56 5.79
CA GLN A 74 3.25 -26.86 7.21
C GLN A 74 4.72 -26.92 7.59
N PHE A 75 5.09 -26.31 8.72
CA PHE A 75 6.40 -26.46 9.33
C PHE A 75 6.30 -26.51 10.86
N ARG A 76 7.38 -26.92 11.51
CA ARG A 76 7.46 -27.12 12.96
C ARG A 76 8.46 -26.15 13.56
N ARG A 77 8.11 -25.56 14.71
CA ARG A 77 9.05 -24.81 15.55
C ARG A 77 9.78 -25.78 16.45
N ILE A 78 11.09 -25.92 16.23
CA ILE A 78 11.96 -26.77 17.02
C ILE A 78 12.79 -25.90 17.96
N LYS A 79 12.82 -26.26 19.25
CA LYS A 79 13.68 -25.63 20.26
C LYS A 79 14.72 -26.62 20.76
N LYS A 80 15.93 -26.13 21.01
CA LYS A 80 16.98 -26.92 21.66
C LYS A 80 16.84 -26.83 23.18
N PHE A 81 16.48 -27.93 23.81
CA PHE A 81 16.51 -28.09 25.27
C PHE A 81 17.56 -29.13 25.65
N LYS A 82 18.62 -28.71 26.36
CA LYS A 82 19.73 -29.61 26.75
C LYS A 82 20.30 -30.44 25.58
N LYS A 83 20.47 -29.79 24.40
CA LYS A 83 20.90 -30.39 23.12
C LYS A 83 19.89 -31.33 22.44
N ILE A 84 18.70 -31.52 22.99
CA ILE A 84 17.61 -32.28 22.36
C ILE A 84 16.70 -31.31 21.62
N ASP A 85 16.38 -31.64 20.37
CA ASP A 85 15.43 -30.92 19.54
C ASP A 85 14.00 -31.30 19.96
N VAL A 86 13.26 -30.33 20.51
CA VAL A 86 11.87 -30.51 20.96
C VAL A 86 10.95 -29.71 20.04
N GLN A 87 9.93 -30.38 19.50
CA GLN A 87 8.86 -29.71 18.78
C GLN A 87 7.96 -28.96 19.77
N VAL A 88 7.87 -27.64 19.62
CA VAL A 88 7.09 -26.79 20.54
C VAL A 88 5.80 -26.30 19.90
N LYS A 89 5.76 -26.19 18.57
CA LYS A 89 4.63 -25.59 17.85
C LYS A 89 4.55 -26.08 16.42
N ILE A 90 3.34 -26.21 15.89
CA ILE A 90 3.07 -26.42 14.47
C ILE A 90 2.58 -25.10 13.87
N VAL A 91 3.14 -24.73 12.72
CA VAL A 91 2.67 -23.58 11.94
C VAL A 91 2.17 -24.07 10.59
N ARG A 92 1.00 -23.56 10.18
CA ARG A 92 0.44 -23.80 8.84
C ARG A 92 0.35 -22.47 8.12
N ALA A 93 1.06 -22.35 6.99
CA ALA A 93 1.04 -21.18 6.16
C ALA A 93 0.04 -21.37 5.01
N TYR A 94 -0.87 -20.41 4.87
CA TYR A 94 -1.92 -20.34 3.87
C TYR A 94 -1.61 -19.18 2.93
N GLU A 95 -1.92 -19.32 1.64
CA GLU A 95 -1.79 -18.23 0.66
C GLU A 95 -3.18 -17.79 0.17
N GLY A 96 -3.46 -16.50 0.24
CA GLY A 96 -4.54 -15.89 -0.52
C GLY A 96 -4.10 -15.74 -1.97
N TYR A 97 -4.62 -16.60 -2.84
CA TYR A 97 -4.28 -16.65 -4.26
C TYR A 97 -5.46 -16.21 -5.14
N TRP A 98 -5.19 -15.36 -6.12
CA TRP A 98 -6.18 -14.83 -7.08
C TRP A 98 -5.65 -14.82 -8.51
N GLY A 99 -4.81 -15.79 -8.88
CA GLY A 99 -4.33 -15.93 -10.26
C GLY A 99 -5.42 -16.33 -11.26
N ASP A 100 -6.52 -16.92 -10.77
CA ASP A 100 -7.65 -17.36 -11.60
C ASP A 100 -8.45 -16.16 -12.15
N ASP A 101 -8.32 -14.98 -11.53
CA ASP A 101 -8.83 -13.72 -12.07
C ASP A 101 -7.88 -13.22 -13.18
N LEU A 102 -7.93 -13.87 -14.35
CA LEU A 102 -7.30 -13.36 -15.57
C LEU A 102 -7.92 -12.00 -15.90
N THR A 103 -7.22 -10.93 -15.52
CA THR A 103 -7.70 -9.58 -15.77
C THR A 103 -7.69 -9.32 -17.27
N ARG A 104 -8.82 -8.86 -17.81
CA ARG A 104 -8.77 -8.16 -19.10
C ARG A 104 -7.86 -6.96 -18.90
N PRO A 105 -6.73 -6.90 -19.59
CA PRO A 105 -5.78 -5.83 -19.34
C PRO A 105 -6.44 -4.48 -19.64
N ILE A 106 -6.16 -3.47 -18.83
CA ILE A 106 -6.65 -2.12 -19.11
C ILE A 106 -6.03 -1.61 -20.41
N SER A 107 -6.86 -0.98 -21.24
CA SER A 107 -6.38 -0.30 -22.45
C SER A 107 -5.59 0.95 -22.07
N MET A 108 -4.58 1.32 -22.87
CA MET A 108 -3.79 2.53 -22.62
C MET A 108 -4.68 3.78 -22.56
N LEU A 109 -5.74 3.85 -23.39
CA LEU A 109 -6.71 4.94 -23.38
C LEU A 109 -7.47 5.03 -22.05
N THR A 110 -7.99 3.90 -21.55
CA THR A 110 -8.67 3.85 -20.25
C THR A 110 -7.75 4.31 -19.12
N PHE A 111 -6.47 3.93 -19.17
CA PHE A 111 -5.48 4.40 -18.21
C PHE A 111 -5.25 5.92 -18.28
N ILE A 112 -5.08 6.49 -19.48
CA ILE A 112 -4.92 7.94 -19.66
C ILE A 112 -6.14 8.70 -19.13
N LEU A 113 -7.35 8.24 -19.46
CA LEU A 113 -8.60 8.83 -18.96
C LEU A 113 -8.71 8.75 -17.43
N TRP A 114 -8.24 7.64 -16.84
CA TRP A 114 -8.19 7.48 -15.39
C TRP A 114 -7.19 8.45 -14.73
N ILE A 115 -5.98 8.61 -15.27
CA ILE A 115 -5.02 9.63 -14.78
C ILE A 115 -5.60 11.04 -14.91
N LEU A 116 -6.23 11.36 -16.04
CA LEU A 116 -6.87 12.65 -16.23
C LEU A 116 -7.97 12.90 -15.18
N LYS A 117 -8.78 11.87 -14.88
CA LYS A 117 -9.79 11.93 -13.81
C LYS A 117 -9.17 12.22 -12.45
N ILE A 118 -8.02 11.62 -12.12
CA ILE A 118 -7.29 11.89 -10.88
C ILE A 118 -6.81 13.34 -10.82
N VAL A 119 -6.19 13.84 -11.90
CA VAL A 119 -5.74 15.24 -11.98
C VAL A 119 -6.91 16.21 -11.80
N VAL A 120 -8.02 15.98 -12.51
CA VAL A 120 -9.25 16.78 -12.39
C VAL A 120 -9.80 16.73 -10.96
N ASN A 121 -9.81 15.57 -10.32
CA ASN A 121 -10.26 15.43 -8.93
C ASN A 121 -9.35 16.18 -7.95
N SER A 122 -8.02 16.13 -8.12
CA SER A 122 -7.08 16.91 -7.29
C SER A 122 -7.30 18.42 -7.41
N PHE A 123 -7.58 18.93 -8.62
CA PHE A 123 -7.98 20.32 -8.82
C PHE A 123 -9.31 20.66 -8.12
N ARG A 124 -10.28 19.75 -8.15
CA ARG A 124 -11.57 19.92 -7.46
C ARG A 124 -11.38 19.96 -5.95
N ILE A 125 -10.57 19.07 -5.38
CA ILE A 125 -10.25 19.05 -3.94
C ILE A 125 -9.61 20.40 -3.55
N LEU A 126 -8.65 20.90 -4.33
CA LEU A 126 -7.97 22.17 -4.06
C LEU A 126 -8.93 23.36 -4.01
N ARG A 127 -9.93 23.40 -4.91
CA ARG A 127 -10.92 24.50 -5.02
C ARG A 127 -12.17 24.31 -4.16
N SER A 128 -12.33 23.17 -3.53
CA SER A 128 -13.54 22.85 -2.77
C SER A 128 -13.59 23.53 -1.40
N PRO A 129 -14.81 23.73 -0.84
CA PRO A 129 -14.96 24.08 0.56
C PRO A 129 -14.22 23.11 1.48
N TRP A 130 -13.66 23.62 2.56
CA TRP A 130 -12.84 22.85 3.51
C TRP A 130 -13.55 21.62 4.05
N ARG A 131 -14.87 21.72 4.26
CA ARG A 131 -15.72 20.63 4.77
C ARG A 131 -16.08 19.54 3.74
N ARG A 132 -15.83 19.75 2.43
CA ARG A 132 -16.37 18.86 1.38
C ARG A 132 -15.66 17.49 1.31
N TYR A 133 -14.38 17.42 1.67
CA TYR A 133 -13.57 16.19 1.59
C TYR A 133 -13.00 15.80 2.96
N PRO A 134 -13.85 15.50 3.95
CA PRO A 134 -13.42 15.39 5.35
C PRO A 134 -12.36 14.29 5.56
N LEU A 135 -12.50 13.14 4.91
CA LEU A 135 -11.54 12.04 5.00
C LEU A 135 -10.16 12.42 4.47
N TYR A 136 -10.10 13.07 3.31
CA TYR A 136 -8.84 13.56 2.75
C TYR A 136 -8.19 14.59 3.67
N ARG A 137 -8.96 15.57 4.16
CA ARG A 137 -8.47 16.60 5.09
C ARG A 137 -7.93 15.95 6.37
N ILE A 138 -8.73 15.15 7.06
CA ILE A 138 -8.34 14.49 8.31
C ILE A 138 -7.02 13.73 8.14
N ARG A 139 -6.81 13.06 7.00
CA ARG A 139 -5.54 12.41 6.72
C ARG A 139 -4.41 13.40 6.58
N SER A 140 -4.58 14.50 5.84
CA SER A 140 -3.53 15.51 5.67
C SER A 140 -3.11 16.22 6.97
N LEU A 141 -3.80 15.99 8.10
CA LEU A 141 -3.32 16.41 9.43
C LEU A 141 -1.94 15.85 9.78
N HIS A 142 -1.57 14.68 9.25
CA HIS A 142 -0.24 14.11 9.50
C HIS A 142 0.91 14.99 9.01
N LEU A 143 0.61 15.85 8.03
CA LEU A 143 1.58 16.80 7.51
C LEU A 143 2.01 17.82 8.56
N VAL A 144 1.32 17.93 9.70
CA VAL A 144 1.68 18.81 10.82
C VAL A 144 1.87 18.03 12.12
N ASP A 145 2.19 16.73 12.04
CA ASP A 145 2.36 15.89 13.24
C ASP A 145 3.47 16.39 14.17
N ASP A 146 4.52 16.98 13.59
CA ASP A 146 5.64 17.65 14.26
C ASP A 146 5.23 18.87 15.09
N MET A 147 4.07 19.47 14.80
CA MET A 147 3.61 20.69 15.48
C MET A 147 2.79 20.40 16.74
N PHE A 148 2.36 19.15 16.95
CA PHE A 148 1.59 18.80 18.14
C PHE A 148 2.51 18.57 19.34
N SER A 149 2.23 19.28 20.45
CA SER A 149 2.97 19.10 21.71
C SER A 149 2.07 19.31 22.93
N GLY A 150 2.40 18.62 24.02
CA GLY A 150 1.72 18.74 25.31
C GLY A 150 0.21 18.50 25.22
N ARG A 151 -0.58 19.54 25.48
CA ARG A 151 -2.06 19.46 25.52
C ARG A 151 -2.70 19.47 24.13
N LEU A 152 -1.99 19.95 23.10
CA LEU A 152 -2.47 19.99 21.72
C LEU A 152 -2.13 18.66 21.06
N THR A 153 -3.16 17.86 20.78
CA THR A 153 -2.97 16.58 20.09
C THR A 153 -3.72 16.57 18.77
N ARG A 154 -3.17 15.84 17.80
CA ARG A 154 -3.77 15.62 16.48
C ARG A 154 -5.20 15.13 16.58
N GLU A 155 -5.45 14.21 17.51
CA GLU A 155 -6.76 13.59 17.74
C GLU A 155 -7.79 14.61 18.25
N LYS A 156 -7.36 15.62 19.02
CA LYS A 156 -8.25 16.71 19.45
C LYS A 156 -8.63 17.57 18.26
N LEU A 157 -7.67 17.98 17.43
CA LEU A 157 -7.95 18.78 16.24
C LEU A 157 -8.84 18.02 15.25
N GLU A 158 -8.60 16.73 15.05
CA GLU A 158 -9.47 15.86 14.25
C GLU A 158 -10.90 15.83 14.81
N ALA A 159 -11.08 15.65 16.13
CA ALA A 159 -12.41 15.66 16.74
C ALA A 159 -13.12 17.01 16.56
N ILE A 160 -12.38 18.12 16.69
CA ILE A 160 -12.92 19.46 16.45
C ILE A 160 -13.35 19.61 14.99
N TYR A 161 -12.52 19.15 14.04
CA TYR A 161 -12.86 19.17 12.62
C TYR A 161 -14.11 18.33 12.29
N ARG A 162 -14.27 17.14 12.91
CA ARG A 162 -15.50 16.33 12.78
C ARG A 162 -16.71 17.07 13.35
N LYS A 163 -16.58 17.76 14.50
CA LYS A 163 -17.64 18.59 15.10
C LYS A 163 -18.03 19.78 14.21
N PHE A 164 -17.09 20.37 13.49
CA PHE A 164 -17.36 21.42 12.49
C PHE A 164 -18.30 20.93 11.37
N GLY A 165 -18.31 19.62 11.09
CA GLY A 165 -19.25 18.98 10.15
C GLY A 165 -20.65 18.73 10.70
N SER A 166 -20.90 18.93 12.00
CA SER A 166 -22.20 18.62 12.62
C SER A 166 -23.31 19.60 12.21
N ALA A 167 -24.57 19.13 12.16
CA ALA A 167 -25.72 19.90 11.65
C ALA A 167 -25.80 21.33 12.22
N LYS A 168 -25.76 21.47 13.55
CA LYS A 168 -25.79 22.76 14.24
C LYS A 168 -24.70 23.73 13.77
N LYS A 169 -23.49 23.21 13.51
CA LYS A 169 -22.36 24.03 13.07
C LYS A 169 -22.43 24.35 11.59
N VAL A 170 -23.04 23.49 10.78
CA VAL A 170 -23.24 23.80 9.36
C VAL A 170 -24.20 24.97 9.16
N ASP A 171 -25.24 25.08 9.98
CA ASP A 171 -26.19 26.20 9.84
C ASP A 171 -25.53 27.55 10.14
N ARG A 172 -24.58 27.57 11.09
CA ARG A 172 -23.75 28.74 11.42
C ARG A 172 -22.69 29.05 10.36
N TRP A 173 -22.02 28.02 9.83
CA TRP A 173 -20.97 28.15 8.82
C TRP A 173 -21.38 27.43 7.52
N LYS A 174 -22.28 28.07 6.77
CA LYS A 174 -22.90 27.48 5.57
C LYS A 174 -21.89 27.17 4.48
N ALA A 175 -20.96 28.08 4.21
CA ALA A 175 -19.94 27.91 3.17
C ALA A 175 -18.94 26.80 3.53
N GLY A 176 -18.55 26.67 4.79
CA GLY A 176 -17.62 25.64 5.26
C GLY A 176 -16.21 25.86 4.70
N THR A 177 -15.78 27.12 4.60
CA THR A 177 -14.47 27.52 4.08
C THR A 177 -13.35 27.28 5.10
N ARG A 178 -12.10 27.52 4.69
CA ARG A 178 -10.94 27.50 5.60
C ARG A 178 -11.05 28.59 6.67
N GLN A 179 -11.51 29.79 6.29
CA GLN A 179 -11.72 30.90 7.21
C GLN A 179 -12.81 30.58 8.22
N ASP A 180 -13.90 29.95 7.77
CA ASP A 180 -14.99 29.50 8.67
C ASP A 180 -14.47 28.52 9.73
N PHE A 181 -13.56 27.61 9.35
CA PHE A 181 -12.96 26.68 10.30
C PHE A 181 -12.03 27.38 11.29
N ILE A 182 -11.23 28.36 10.86
CA ILE A 182 -10.40 29.16 11.77
C ILE A 182 -11.28 29.95 12.74
N ALA A 183 -12.32 30.62 12.25
CA ALA A 183 -13.28 31.33 13.10
C ALA A 183 -13.99 30.40 14.10
N TYR A 184 -14.23 29.13 13.72
CA TYR A 184 -14.71 28.13 14.66
C TYR A 184 -13.68 27.79 15.74
N LEU A 185 -12.41 27.59 15.38
CA LEU A 185 -11.34 27.31 16.33
C LEU A 185 -11.10 28.47 17.31
N GLU A 186 -11.27 29.71 16.83
CA GLU A 186 -11.09 30.94 17.62
C GLU A 186 -12.30 31.27 18.50
N SER A 187 -13.43 30.57 18.34
CA SER A 187 -14.60 30.77 19.19
C SER A 187 -14.36 30.34 20.65
N ASP A 188 -14.92 31.08 21.60
CA ASP A 188 -14.74 30.84 23.04
C ASP A 188 -15.09 29.41 23.46
N GLU A 189 -16.11 28.81 22.82
CA GLU A 189 -16.53 27.42 23.04
C GLU A 189 -15.39 26.43 22.81
N VAL A 190 -14.66 26.58 21.69
CA VAL A 190 -13.57 25.66 21.31
C VAL A 190 -12.30 26.03 22.05
N LYS A 191 -11.93 27.31 22.04
CA LYS A 191 -10.68 27.79 22.62
C LYS A 191 -10.64 27.53 24.13
N GLY A 192 -11.75 27.77 24.84
CA GLY A 192 -11.86 27.49 26.27
C GLY A 192 -11.78 25.99 26.61
N THR A 193 -12.37 25.13 25.78
CA THR A 193 -12.43 23.67 26.05
C THR A 193 -11.16 22.93 25.63
N TYR A 194 -10.59 23.27 24.47
CA TYR A 194 -9.56 22.48 23.80
C TYR A 194 -8.21 23.20 23.68
N GLY A 195 -8.17 24.51 23.88
CA GLY A 195 -7.01 25.35 23.59
C GLY A 195 -7.02 25.92 22.18
N ASP A 196 -6.00 26.70 21.86
CA ASP A 196 -5.87 27.38 20.57
C ASP A 196 -5.18 26.48 19.52
N PHE A 197 -5.96 26.03 18.53
CA PHE A 197 -5.46 25.26 17.39
C PHE A 197 -5.31 26.08 16.11
N SER A 198 -5.53 27.39 16.15
CA SER A 198 -5.58 28.25 14.96
C SER A 198 -4.27 28.25 14.17
N ALA A 199 -3.12 28.31 14.85
CA ALA A 199 -1.80 28.28 14.24
C ALA A 199 -1.51 26.93 13.56
N ILE A 200 -1.79 25.82 14.24
CA ILE A 200 -1.62 24.46 13.68
C ILE A 200 -2.52 24.27 12.45
N ALA A 201 -3.77 24.74 12.51
CA ALA A 201 -4.71 24.64 11.40
C ALA A 201 -4.26 25.47 10.19
N LYS A 202 -3.70 26.68 10.39
CA LYS A 202 -3.13 27.49 9.31
C LYS A 202 -1.96 26.77 8.62
N SER A 203 -1.03 26.21 9.40
CA SER A 203 0.08 25.40 8.86
C SER A 203 -0.41 24.16 8.11
N TRP A 204 -1.42 23.48 8.63
CA TRP A 204 -2.05 22.33 7.98
C TRP A 204 -2.59 22.69 6.60
N PHE A 205 -3.29 23.83 6.49
CA PHE A 205 -3.83 24.30 5.21
C PHE A 205 -2.75 24.60 4.16
N GLU A 206 -1.62 25.19 4.57
CA GLU A 206 -0.54 25.54 3.67
C GLU A 206 0.27 24.31 3.25
N ARG A 207 0.62 23.41 4.19
CA ARG A 207 1.33 22.17 3.87
C ARG A 207 0.50 21.29 2.93
N GLU A 208 -0.79 21.13 3.18
CA GLU A 208 -1.67 20.36 2.29
C GLU A 208 -1.80 20.99 0.90
N LYS A 209 -1.96 22.32 0.81
CA LYS A 209 -2.00 23.04 -0.47
C LYS A 209 -0.71 22.84 -1.25
N ASN A 210 0.44 22.85 -0.58
CA ASN A 210 1.75 22.64 -1.20
C ASN A 210 1.91 21.20 -1.70
N VAL A 211 1.47 20.20 -0.93
CA VAL A 211 1.45 18.79 -1.36
C VAL A 211 0.58 18.61 -2.61
N LEU A 212 -0.65 19.15 -2.61
CA LEU A 212 -1.55 19.07 -3.78
C LEU A 212 -0.97 19.77 -5.01
N ARG A 213 -0.37 20.96 -4.84
CA ARG A 213 0.29 21.70 -5.93
C ARG A 213 1.48 20.92 -6.49
N SER A 214 2.30 20.35 -5.62
CA SER A 214 3.44 19.50 -6.02
C SER A 214 2.97 18.28 -6.80
N PHE A 215 1.95 17.56 -6.28
CA PHE A 215 1.34 16.44 -6.99
C PHE A 215 0.79 16.83 -8.35
N LEU A 216 0.02 17.92 -8.43
CA LEU A 216 -0.55 18.42 -9.69
C LEU A 216 0.54 18.81 -10.68
N PHE A 217 1.59 19.49 -10.23
CA PHE A 217 2.73 19.85 -11.07
C PHE A 217 3.44 18.62 -11.61
N THR A 218 3.74 17.63 -10.76
CA THR A 218 4.36 16.37 -11.17
C THR A 218 3.48 15.59 -12.14
N ALA A 219 2.20 15.39 -11.82
CA ALA A 219 1.26 14.66 -12.66
C ALA A 219 1.07 15.34 -14.03
N THR A 220 0.94 16.68 -14.05
CA THR A 220 0.85 17.45 -15.30
C THR A 220 2.14 17.36 -16.10
N SER A 221 3.31 17.42 -15.44
CA SER A 221 4.61 17.28 -16.11
C SER A 221 4.78 15.90 -16.76
N VAL A 222 4.35 14.84 -16.08
CA VAL A 222 4.35 13.48 -16.63
C VAL A 222 3.42 13.37 -17.84
N LEU A 223 2.22 13.96 -17.76
CA LEU A 223 1.28 13.98 -18.89
C LEU A 223 1.82 14.77 -20.09
N VAL A 224 2.42 15.94 -19.85
CA VAL A 224 3.06 16.76 -20.91
C VAL A 224 4.24 16.02 -21.53
N PHE A 225 5.07 15.37 -20.71
CA PHE A 225 6.16 14.55 -21.21
C PHE A 225 5.66 13.38 -22.07
N ALA A 226 4.65 12.65 -21.59
CA ALA A 226 4.04 11.56 -22.36
C ALA A 226 3.45 12.06 -23.69
N PHE A 227 2.75 13.19 -23.67
CA PHE A 227 2.23 13.83 -24.87
C PHE A 227 3.33 14.24 -25.85
N PHE A 228 4.41 14.85 -25.35
CA PHE A 228 5.56 15.23 -26.16
C PHE A 228 6.24 14.00 -26.80
N MET A 229 6.40 12.92 -26.04
CA MET A 229 6.91 11.65 -26.57
C MET A 229 6.02 11.10 -27.70
N LEU A 230 4.70 11.21 -27.56
CA LEU A 230 3.77 10.82 -28.63
C LEU A 230 3.91 11.73 -29.86
N LEU A 231 4.11 13.04 -29.68
CA LEU A 231 4.37 13.96 -30.79
C LEU A 231 5.69 13.66 -31.50
N VAL A 232 6.76 13.37 -30.76
CA VAL A 232 8.06 12.98 -31.33
C VAL A 232 7.90 11.69 -32.14
N VAL A 233 7.23 10.68 -31.60
CA VAL A 233 6.96 9.44 -32.33
C VAL A 233 6.12 9.72 -33.58
N GLY A 234 5.06 10.53 -33.47
CA GLY A 234 4.21 10.93 -34.60
C GLY A 234 4.99 11.68 -35.68
N PHE A 235 5.88 12.61 -35.29
CA PHE A 235 6.74 13.34 -36.20
C PHE A 235 7.76 12.43 -36.88
N LEU A 236 8.38 11.50 -36.15
CA LEU A 236 9.31 10.52 -36.74
C LEU A 236 8.61 9.62 -37.76
N ILE A 237 7.37 9.20 -37.48
CA ILE A 237 6.52 8.49 -38.44
C ILE A 237 6.21 9.38 -39.66
N TRP A 238 5.82 10.64 -39.44
CA TRP A 238 5.54 11.58 -40.53
C TRP A 238 6.77 11.88 -41.40
N SER A 239 7.92 12.17 -40.79
CA SER A 239 9.18 12.45 -41.48
C SER A 239 9.64 11.25 -42.31
N THR A 240 9.54 10.03 -41.75
CA THR A 240 9.84 8.82 -42.52
C THR A 240 8.86 8.60 -43.68
N LEU A 241 7.58 8.95 -43.52
CA LEU A 241 6.60 8.96 -44.61
C LEU A 241 6.94 10.00 -45.69
N GLY A 242 7.39 11.20 -45.30
CA GLY A 242 7.77 12.27 -46.23
C GLY A 242 8.98 11.92 -47.09
N VAL A 243 10.06 11.44 -46.47
CA VAL A 243 11.26 10.97 -47.21
C VAL A 243 10.92 9.80 -48.13
N ALA A 244 10.01 8.92 -47.72
CA ALA A 244 9.53 7.84 -48.56
C ALA A 244 8.71 8.30 -49.77
N ALA A 245 7.97 9.40 -49.64
CA ALA A 245 7.21 9.97 -50.74
C ALA A 245 8.10 10.65 -51.79
N GLU A 246 9.25 11.19 -51.38
CA GLU A 246 10.20 11.86 -52.28
C GLU A 246 11.21 10.89 -52.93
N ALA A 247 11.60 9.81 -52.24
CA ALA A 247 12.57 8.83 -52.72
C ALA A 247 11.93 7.74 -53.61
N TYR A 248 11.62 8.08 -54.85
CA TYR A 248 10.90 7.24 -55.83
C TYR A 248 11.70 6.05 -56.45
N SER A 249 12.89 5.67 -55.98
CA SER A 249 13.76 4.73 -56.74
C SER A 249 14.39 3.53 -55.99
N VAL A 250 14.09 3.29 -54.71
CA VAL A 250 14.53 2.10 -53.93
C VAL A 250 13.35 1.74 -52.99
N PRO A 251 13.12 0.48 -52.51
CA PRO A 251 11.85 0.12 -51.88
C PRO A 251 11.71 0.70 -50.46
N VAL A 252 11.52 2.02 -50.36
CA VAL A 252 11.25 2.74 -49.12
C VAL A 252 9.92 2.31 -48.48
N ALA A 253 9.05 1.67 -49.28
CA ALA A 253 7.89 0.92 -48.81
C ALA A 253 8.22 -0.13 -47.72
N LEU A 254 9.45 -0.64 -47.63
CA LEU A 254 9.89 -1.57 -46.57
C LEU A 254 10.38 -0.86 -45.30
N HIS A 255 10.86 0.38 -45.38
CA HIS A 255 11.45 1.09 -44.24
C HIS A 255 10.40 1.71 -43.31
N ILE A 256 9.26 2.17 -43.84
CA ILE A 256 8.17 2.73 -43.02
C ILE A 256 7.56 1.66 -42.11
N PRO A 257 7.13 0.47 -42.59
CA PRO A 257 6.60 -0.57 -41.72
C PRO A 257 7.64 -1.03 -40.70
N ALA A 258 8.92 -1.08 -41.07
CA ALA A 258 10.00 -1.44 -40.15
C ALA A 258 10.16 -0.43 -39.01
N ALA A 259 10.21 0.88 -39.32
CA ALA A 259 10.31 1.92 -38.30
C ALA A 259 9.09 1.93 -37.38
N VAL A 260 7.88 1.91 -37.94
CA VAL A 260 6.63 1.85 -37.17
C VAL A 260 6.59 0.59 -36.29
N SER A 261 7.03 -0.57 -36.80
CA SER A 261 7.09 -1.81 -36.03
C SER A 261 8.08 -1.75 -34.88
N ILE A 262 9.26 -1.15 -35.09
CA ILE A 262 10.28 -0.97 -34.03
C ILE A 262 9.74 -0.06 -32.93
N TYR A 263 9.11 1.07 -33.28
CA TYR A 263 8.52 1.98 -32.29
C TYR A 263 7.32 1.36 -31.58
N ALA A 264 6.44 0.68 -32.30
CA ALA A 264 5.31 -0.06 -31.72
C ALA A 264 5.80 -1.15 -30.77
N LEU A 265 6.85 -1.88 -31.14
CA LEU A 265 7.52 -2.87 -30.29
C LEU A 265 8.11 -2.22 -29.05
N PHE A 266 8.80 -1.08 -29.18
CA PHE A 266 9.38 -0.36 -28.03
C PHE A 266 8.30 0.13 -27.07
N LEU A 267 7.24 0.76 -27.59
CA LEU A 267 6.09 1.17 -26.79
C LEU A 267 5.40 -0.01 -26.12
N TRP A 268 5.26 -1.13 -26.84
CA TRP A 268 4.69 -2.37 -26.31
C TRP A 268 5.57 -2.96 -25.20
N LEU A 269 6.90 -3.01 -25.39
CA LEU A 269 7.86 -3.47 -24.39
C LEU A 269 7.88 -2.56 -23.15
N ALA A 270 7.78 -1.24 -23.32
CA ALA A 270 7.70 -0.29 -22.21
C ALA A 270 6.34 -0.37 -21.48
N TRP A 271 5.25 -0.59 -22.21
CA TRP A 271 3.91 -0.70 -21.65
C TRP A 271 3.68 -2.02 -20.94
N SER A 272 4.18 -3.15 -21.46
CA SER A 272 3.92 -4.49 -20.94
C SER A 272 4.12 -4.64 -19.41
N PRO A 273 5.28 -4.29 -18.82
CA PRO A 273 5.51 -4.43 -17.38
C PRO A 273 4.71 -3.42 -16.55
N VAL A 274 4.38 -2.27 -17.14
CA VAL A 274 3.67 -1.17 -16.50
C VAL A 274 2.17 -1.43 -16.46
N LYS A 275 1.62 -1.97 -17.55
CA LYS A 275 0.20 -2.28 -17.75
C LYS A 275 -0.35 -3.14 -16.62
N GLN A 276 0.34 -4.21 -16.26
CA GLN A 276 -0.13 -5.14 -15.22
C GLN A 276 -0.28 -4.43 -13.86
N ARG A 277 0.76 -3.70 -13.45
CA ARG A 277 0.77 -3.00 -12.15
C ARG A 277 -0.24 -1.86 -12.09
N ILE A 278 -0.37 -1.11 -13.17
CA ILE A 278 -1.37 -0.04 -13.28
C ILE A 278 -2.79 -0.63 -13.27
N SER A 279 -2.98 -1.76 -13.94
CA SER A 279 -4.27 -2.45 -13.97
C SER A 279 -4.79 -2.72 -12.57
N ASP A 280 -3.90 -3.13 -11.69
CA ASP A 280 -4.22 -3.49 -10.32
C ASP A 280 -4.63 -2.28 -9.48
N VAL A 281 -3.88 -1.18 -9.60
CA VAL A 281 -4.24 0.08 -8.93
C VAL A 281 -5.58 0.59 -9.46
N TYR A 282 -5.81 0.57 -10.78
CA TYR A 282 -7.09 1.00 -11.35
C TYR A 282 -8.25 0.16 -10.83
N PHE A 283 -8.15 -1.17 -10.86
CA PHE A 283 -9.26 -2.03 -10.43
C PHE A 283 -9.59 -1.82 -8.97
N TRP A 284 -8.57 -1.62 -8.13
CA TRP A 284 -8.79 -1.37 -6.72
C TRP A 284 -9.35 0.01 -6.41
N THR A 285 -9.09 0.98 -7.28
CA THR A 285 -9.50 2.38 -7.09
C THR A 285 -10.85 2.71 -7.73
N SER A 286 -11.44 1.78 -8.48
CA SER A 286 -12.77 1.94 -9.02
C SER A 286 -13.83 1.66 -7.96
N TYR A 287 -14.65 2.69 -7.65
CA TYR A 287 -15.77 2.59 -6.70
C TYR A 287 -17.14 2.43 -7.39
N ASP A 288 -17.18 2.46 -8.72
CA ASP A 288 -18.41 2.24 -9.46
C ASP A 288 -18.76 0.75 -9.43
N GLU A 289 -19.84 0.40 -8.73
CA GLU A 289 -20.32 -0.98 -8.58
C GLU A 289 -20.65 -1.65 -9.93
N ARG A 290 -20.88 -0.84 -10.98
CA ARG A 290 -21.12 -1.33 -12.34
C ARG A 290 -19.83 -1.65 -13.09
N SER A 291 -18.67 -1.26 -12.56
CA SER A 291 -17.40 -1.48 -13.22
C SER A 291 -16.90 -2.91 -13.00
N ASN A 292 -16.25 -3.47 -14.02
CA ASN A 292 -15.58 -4.76 -13.90
C ASN A 292 -14.51 -4.74 -12.78
N GLY A 293 -13.86 -3.58 -12.55
CA GLY A 293 -12.88 -3.41 -11.49
C GLY A 293 -13.46 -3.65 -10.10
N PHE A 294 -14.65 -3.11 -9.84
CA PHE A 294 -15.37 -3.34 -8.59
C PHE A 294 -15.68 -4.82 -8.39
N SER A 295 -16.25 -5.50 -9.38
CA SER A 295 -16.57 -6.93 -9.26
C SER A 295 -15.33 -7.80 -8.99
N ILE A 296 -14.18 -7.47 -9.59
CA ILE A 296 -12.92 -8.19 -9.36
C ILE A 296 -12.43 -7.94 -7.93
N ARG A 297 -12.47 -6.68 -7.47
CA ARG A 297 -12.12 -6.33 -6.08
C ARG A 297 -12.99 -7.10 -5.10
N GLU A 298 -14.31 -7.10 -5.28
CA GLU A 298 -15.25 -7.83 -4.42
C GLU A 298 -14.94 -9.33 -4.37
N ARG A 299 -14.73 -9.98 -5.52
CA ARG A 299 -14.37 -11.41 -5.55
C ARG A 299 -13.10 -11.71 -4.77
N ARG A 300 -12.06 -10.88 -4.91
CA ARG A 300 -10.78 -11.06 -4.19
C ARG A 300 -10.93 -10.86 -2.69
N ILE A 301 -11.73 -9.89 -2.28
CA ILE A 301 -12.03 -9.68 -0.87
C ILE A 301 -12.83 -10.86 -0.32
N ASP A 302 -13.81 -11.37 -1.05
CA ASP A 302 -14.60 -12.53 -0.64
C ASP A 302 -13.74 -13.80 -0.55
N GLN A 303 -12.80 -14.01 -1.47
CA GLN A 303 -11.82 -15.09 -1.38
C GLN A 303 -10.95 -14.97 -0.13
N ALA A 304 -10.41 -13.78 0.15
CA ALA A 304 -9.62 -13.52 1.34
C ALA A 304 -10.44 -13.69 2.62
N GLU A 305 -11.69 -13.24 2.63
CA GLU A 305 -12.63 -13.42 3.73
C GLU A 305 -12.85 -14.91 4.01
N ARG A 306 -13.21 -15.69 2.98
CA ARG A 306 -13.45 -17.14 3.12
C ARG A 306 -12.22 -17.87 3.64
N LEU A 307 -11.03 -17.50 3.15
CA LEU A 307 -9.79 -18.09 3.63
C LEU A 307 -9.55 -17.80 5.11
N ILE A 308 -9.67 -16.54 5.54
CA ILE A 308 -9.50 -16.17 6.95
C ILE A 308 -10.56 -16.88 7.81
N GLN A 309 -11.82 -16.89 7.39
CA GLN A 309 -12.91 -17.56 8.10
C GLN A 309 -12.67 -19.06 8.24
N LYS A 310 -12.27 -19.74 7.16
CA LYS A 310 -11.92 -21.17 7.18
C LYS A 310 -10.84 -21.46 8.22
N VAL A 311 -9.81 -20.61 8.26
CA VAL A 311 -8.69 -20.75 9.21
C VAL A 311 -9.15 -20.54 10.66
N ILE A 312 -9.88 -19.46 10.96
CA ILE A 312 -10.27 -19.14 12.35
C ILE A 312 -11.40 -20.03 12.88
N LYS A 313 -12.23 -20.59 12.00
CA LYS A 313 -13.26 -21.58 12.37
C LYS A 313 -12.67 -22.92 12.76
N ASN A 314 -11.47 -23.25 12.29
CA ASN A 314 -10.80 -24.49 12.68
C ASN A 314 -10.52 -24.50 14.19
N ASP A 315 -11.09 -25.46 14.91
CA ASP A 315 -10.93 -25.60 16.37
C ASP A 315 -9.50 -25.89 16.79
N ARG A 316 -8.69 -26.49 15.91
CA ARG A 316 -7.25 -26.72 16.15
C ARG A 316 -6.40 -25.49 15.90
N CYS A 317 -6.96 -24.40 15.35
CA CYS A 317 -6.23 -23.14 15.18
C CYS A 317 -6.25 -22.35 16.49
N ASN A 318 -5.08 -22.23 17.12
CA ASN A 318 -4.90 -21.50 18.38
C ASN A 318 -4.79 -19.98 18.14
N ASP A 319 -3.96 -19.60 17.18
CA ASP A 319 -3.70 -18.21 16.81
C ASP A 319 -3.58 -18.09 15.30
N CYS A 320 -3.98 -16.95 14.76
CA CYS A 320 -3.86 -16.56 13.37
C CYS A 320 -3.03 -15.28 13.26
N VAL A 321 -2.01 -15.32 12.41
CA VAL A 321 -1.18 -14.17 12.04
C VAL A 321 -1.40 -13.89 10.56
N ILE A 322 -1.84 -12.68 10.24
CA ILE A 322 -2.00 -12.25 8.86
C ILE A 322 -0.76 -11.47 8.45
N VAL A 323 -0.15 -11.83 7.32
CA VAL A 323 0.93 -11.07 6.69
C VAL A 323 0.49 -10.72 5.29
N ALA A 324 0.56 -9.45 4.93
CA ALA A 324 0.08 -8.98 3.65
C ALA A 324 1.07 -8.00 3.03
N HIS A 325 1.27 -8.08 1.72
CA HIS A 325 2.21 -7.25 0.99
C HIS A 325 1.53 -6.50 -0.14
N SER A 326 1.95 -5.26 -0.38
CA SER A 326 1.45 -4.43 -1.48
C SER A 326 -0.08 -4.33 -1.43
N LEU A 327 -0.75 -4.50 -2.56
CA LEU A 327 -2.20 -4.47 -2.66
C LEU A 327 -2.90 -5.60 -1.88
N GLY A 328 -2.20 -6.70 -1.58
CA GLY A 328 -2.66 -7.73 -0.65
C GLY A 328 -2.98 -7.19 0.73
N SER A 329 -2.28 -6.13 1.16
CA SER A 329 -2.59 -5.44 2.41
C SER A 329 -4.00 -4.84 2.40
N ALA A 330 -4.39 -4.19 1.31
CA ALA A 330 -5.74 -3.62 1.21
C ALA A 330 -6.81 -4.72 1.14
N ILE A 331 -6.58 -5.81 0.39
CA ILE A 331 -7.46 -6.97 0.32
C ILE A 331 -7.66 -7.58 1.71
N ALA A 332 -6.56 -7.90 2.40
CA ALA A 332 -6.58 -8.53 3.70
C ALA A 332 -7.27 -7.64 4.75
N THR A 333 -6.99 -6.33 4.73
CA THR A 333 -7.60 -5.37 5.66
C THR A 333 -9.10 -5.24 5.42
N GLU A 334 -9.57 -5.15 4.17
CA GLU A 334 -11.00 -5.11 3.88
C GLU A 334 -11.71 -6.42 4.26
N ALA A 335 -11.13 -7.57 3.95
CA ALA A 335 -11.65 -8.87 4.36
C ALA A 335 -11.75 -8.98 5.89
N PHE A 336 -10.70 -8.57 6.60
CA PHE A 336 -10.68 -8.53 8.06
C PHE A 336 -11.82 -7.68 8.64
N PHE A 337 -12.06 -6.48 8.08
CA PHE A 337 -13.16 -5.62 8.54
C PHE A 337 -14.55 -6.18 8.16
N ARG A 338 -14.71 -6.84 7.02
CA ARG A 338 -15.97 -7.54 6.68
C ARG A 338 -16.29 -8.63 7.70
N ILE A 339 -15.29 -9.40 8.12
CA ILE A 339 -15.47 -10.42 9.16
C ILE A 339 -15.88 -9.76 10.47
N SER A 340 -15.21 -8.66 10.85
CA SER A 340 -15.57 -7.88 12.04
C SER A 340 -17.02 -7.37 11.97
N ASP A 341 -17.46 -6.84 10.83
CA ASP A 341 -18.82 -6.32 10.69
C ASP A 341 -19.89 -7.43 10.72
N LYS A 342 -19.56 -8.65 10.25
CA LYS A 342 -20.43 -9.82 10.35
C LYS A 342 -20.63 -10.32 11.79
N ILE A 343 -19.81 -9.89 12.75
CA ILE A 343 -20.04 -10.14 14.18
C ILE A 343 -21.14 -9.22 14.71
N ASP A 344 -21.25 -8.00 14.18
CA ASP A 344 -22.26 -7.01 14.59
C ASP A 344 -23.55 -7.08 13.76
N ALA A 345 -23.77 -8.18 13.03
CA ALA A 345 -25.00 -8.35 12.25
C ALA A 345 -26.23 -8.28 13.17
N LEU A 346 -27.28 -7.62 12.68
CA LEU A 346 -28.52 -7.40 13.47
C LEU A 346 -29.30 -8.71 13.68
N ASP A 347 -29.22 -9.64 12.74
CA ASP A 347 -30.09 -10.83 12.67
C ASP A 347 -29.48 -12.10 13.27
N ILE A 348 -28.42 -11.98 14.09
CA ILE A 348 -27.77 -13.14 14.74
C ILE A 348 -28.05 -13.16 16.24
N SER A 349 -28.14 -14.37 16.81
CA SER A 349 -28.29 -14.56 18.25
C SER A 349 -27.05 -14.11 19.03
N ASP A 350 -27.21 -13.80 20.31
CA ASP A 350 -26.09 -13.41 21.18
C ASP A 350 -25.05 -14.54 21.33
N GLU A 351 -25.50 -15.79 21.35
CA GLU A 351 -24.62 -16.97 21.40
C GLU A 351 -23.77 -17.10 20.13
N GLU A 352 -24.39 -16.94 18.96
CA GLU A 352 -23.67 -16.98 17.68
C GLU A 352 -22.69 -15.81 17.57
N ARG A 353 -23.11 -14.61 18.01
CA ARG A 353 -22.24 -13.43 18.05
C ARG A 353 -21.00 -13.67 18.89
N GLU A 354 -21.16 -14.23 20.08
CA GLU A 354 -20.06 -14.54 20.99
C GLU A 354 -19.15 -15.66 20.42
N CYS A 355 -19.72 -16.69 19.78
CA CYS A 355 -18.95 -17.71 19.07
C CYS A 355 -18.07 -17.10 17.97
N ARG A 356 -18.65 -16.28 17.08
CA ARG A 356 -17.93 -15.58 16.01
C ARG A 356 -16.86 -14.65 16.57
N ARG A 357 -17.15 -13.96 17.67
CA ARG A 357 -16.19 -13.09 18.38
C ARG A 357 -14.98 -13.87 18.89
N ARG A 358 -15.19 -15.02 19.54
CA ARG A 358 -14.08 -15.89 20.01
C ARG A 358 -13.23 -16.42 18.87
N GLN A 359 -13.86 -16.84 17.76
CA GLN A 359 -13.15 -17.25 16.55
C GLN A 359 -12.30 -16.09 16.00
N PHE A 360 -12.88 -14.90 15.88
CA PHE A 360 -12.19 -13.71 15.38
C PHE A 360 -11.02 -13.26 16.26
N GLN A 361 -11.12 -13.41 17.58
CA GLN A 361 -10.05 -13.12 18.54
C GLN A 361 -8.83 -14.04 18.40
N LYS A 362 -8.91 -15.14 17.64
CA LYS A 362 -7.74 -15.93 17.24
C LYS A 362 -6.79 -15.11 16.37
N ILE A 363 -7.26 -14.08 15.66
CA ILE A 363 -6.40 -13.18 14.88
C ILE A 363 -5.66 -12.25 15.85
N ARG A 364 -4.38 -12.52 16.09
CA ARG A 364 -3.57 -11.74 17.04
C ARG A 364 -2.83 -10.59 16.37
N PHE A 365 -2.30 -10.83 15.18
CA PHE A 365 -1.41 -9.88 14.52
C PHE A 365 -1.74 -9.75 13.04
N MET A 366 -1.63 -8.53 12.53
CA MET A 366 -1.72 -8.22 11.11
C MET A 366 -0.51 -7.38 10.69
N PHE A 367 0.43 -7.98 9.97
CA PHE A 367 1.55 -7.26 9.37
C PHE A 367 1.19 -6.88 7.95
N VAL A 368 1.24 -5.60 7.63
CA VAL A 368 1.06 -5.10 6.26
C VAL A 368 2.34 -4.41 5.81
N ALA A 369 2.89 -4.82 4.67
CA ALA A 369 4.16 -4.32 4.14
C ALA A 369 3.98 -3.68 2.77
N GLY A 370 4.55 -2.50 2.55
CA GLY A 370 4.38 -1.79 1.27
C GLY A 370 2.92 -1.39 1.01
N SER A 371 2.15 -1.14 2.07
CA SER A 371 0.69 -1.04 1.99
C SER A 371 0.23 0.26 1.30
N PRO A 372 -0.61 0.17 0.25
CA PRO A 372 -1.15 1.34 -0.44
C PRO A 372 -2.44 1.88 0.18
N ILE A 373 -2.89 1.34 1.32
CA ILE A 373 -4.21 1.63 1.91
C ILE A 373 -4.49 3.14 1.98
N ASP A 374 -3.59 3.92 2.61
CA ASP A 374 -3.80 5.36 2.77
C ASP A 374 -3.65 6.14 1.45
N ASN A 375 -2.79 5.70 0.54
CA ASN A 375 -2.63 6.31 -0.79
C ASN A 375 -3.90 6.09 -1.65
N ILE A 376 -4.41 4.86 -1.67
CA ILE A 376 -5.67 4.49 -2.34
C ILE A 376 -6.81 5.35 -1.80
N PHE A 377 -6.93 5.40 -0.49
CA PHE A 377 -7.99 6.11 0.16
C PHE A 377 -7.88 7.65 0.00
N SER A 378 -6.68 8.22 -0.08
CA SER A 378 -6.49 9.68 -0.17
C SER A 378 -6.57 10.20 -1.61
N LEU A 379 -5.99 9.48 -2.57
CA LEU A 379 -5.89 9.94 -3.96
C LEU A 379 -7.05 9.48 -4.83
N PHE A 380 -7.72 8.39 -4.48
CA PHE A 380 -8.65 7.71 -5.38
C PHE A 380 -10.08 7.56 -4.85
N GLN A 381 -10.46 8.25 -3.78
CA GLN A 381 -11.88 8.31 -3.39
C GLN A 381 -12.69 9.06 -4.46
N GLU A 382 -13.45 8.31 -5.26
CA GLU A 382 -14.21 8.85 -6.40
C GLU A 382 -15.55 9.48 -6.03
N SER A 383 -15.97 9.45 -4.75
CA SER A 383 -17.33 9.89 -4.40
C SER A 383 -17.49 11.40 -4.47
N TYR A 384 -17.93 11.90 -5.63
CA TYR A 384 -18.33 13.29 -5.86
C TYR A 384 -19.75 13.61 -5.37
N VAL A 385 -20.41 12.68 -4.67
CA VAL A 385 -21.82 12.85 -4.28
C VAL A 385 -21.95 14.08 -3.37
N PRO A 386 -22.71 15.12 -3.75
CA PRO A 386 -22.87 16.34 -2.94
C PRO A 386 -23.70 16.11 -1.66
N SER A 387 -24.21 14.89 -1.45
CA SER A 387 -24.98 14.51 -0.28
C SER A 387 -24.07 14.32 0.94
N ARG A 388 -24.26 15.18 1.95
CA ARG A 388 -23.57 15.04 3.24
C ARG A 388 -23.91 13.74 3.96
N ARG A 389 -25.18 13.30 3.85
CA ARG A 389 -25.62 12.03 4.44
C ARG A 389 -24.85 10.88 3.81
N TYR A 390 -24.68 10.91 2.50
CA TYR A 390 -23.87 9.93 1.79
C TYR A 390 -22.41 9.96 2.25
N SER A 391 -21.78 11.13 2.33
CA SER A 391 -20.39 11.23 2.82
C SER A 391 -20.22 10.71 4.25
N ARG A 392 -21.21 10.97 5.13
CA ARG A 392 -21.20 10.46 6.51
C ARG A 392 -21.39 8.95 6.56
N ILE A 393 -22.29 8.39 5.75
CA ILE A 393 -22.48 6.95 5.65
C ILE A 393 -21.20 6.29 5.10
N GLN A 394 -20.55 6.89 4.09
CA GLN A 394 -19.29 6.39 3.56
C GLN A 394 -18.15 6.44 4.60
N GLU A 395 -18.11 7.49 5.41
CA GLU A 395 -17.19 7.56 6.55
C GLU A 395 -17.51 6.49 7.62
N GLN A 396 -18.77 6.21 7.89
CA GLN A 396 -19.18 5.13 8.81
C GLN A 396 -18.89 3.73 8.24
N LYS A 397 -19.02 3.55 6.92
CA LYS A 397 -18.62 2.35 6.19
C LYS A 397 -17.10 2.19 6.10
N SER A 398 -16.34 3.25 6.37
CA SER A 398 -14.89 3.16 6.27
C SER A 398 -14.35 2.20 7.31
N ALA A 399 -13.48 1.31 6.85
CA ALA A 399 -12.78 0.31 7.66
C ALA A 399 -12.18 0.93 8.92
N SER A 400 -12.62 0.46 10.10
CA SER A 400 -12.21 1.06 11.37
C SER A 400 -12.28 0.05 12.51
N PHE A 401 -11.30 0.08 13.44
CA PHE A 401 -11.32 -0.86 14.56
C PHE A 401 -12.35 -0.43 15.61
N LYS A 402 -13.32 -1.32 15.86
CA LYS A 402 -14.29 -1.33 16.95
C LYS A 402 -13.72 -2.05 18.17
N ARG A 403 -13.45 -1.32 19.25
CA ARG A 403 -12.71 -1.83 20.43
C ARG A 403 -13.22 -3.18 20.96
N ASP A 404 -14.53 -3.39 20.96
CA ASP A 404 -15.18 -4.56 21.56
C ASP A 404 -14.80 -5.89 20.90
N HIS A 405 -14.27 -5.86 19.67
CA HIS A 405 -13.84 -7.06 18.96
C HIS A 405 -12.36 -7.40 19.17
N PHE A 406 -11.54 -6.39 19.51
CA PHE A 406 -10.08 -6.47 19.38
C PHE A 406 -9.33 -6.48 20.71
N TYR A 407 -10.00 -6.15 21.81
CA TYR A 407 -9.37 -6.08 23.13
C TYR A 407 -9.17 -7.48 23.75
N PRO A 408 -8.01 -7.77 24.40
CA PRO A 408 -6.83 -6.92 24.58
C PRO A 408 -5.67 -7.18 23.58
N SER A 409 -5.78 -8.15 22.68
CA SER A 409 -4.58 -8.80 22.10
C SER A 409 -4.26 -8.48 20.64
N PHE A 410 -5.08 -7.69 19.92
CA PHE A 410 -4.84 -7.45 18.50
C PHE A 410 -3.84 -6.29 18.26
N ALA A 411 -2.89 -6.50 17.35
CA ALA A 411 -2.04 -5.44 16.82
C ALA A 411 -1.90 -5.52 15.29
N MET A 412 -2.09 -4.38 14.62
CA MET A 412 -1.76 -4.16 13.22
C MET A 412 -0.45 -3.41 13.11
N VAL A 413 0.48 -3.94 12.33
CA VAL A 413 1.81 -3.38 12.11
C VAL A 413 1.94 -3.00 10.64
N ASN A 414 1.98 -1.71 10.35
CA ASN A 414 2.22 -1.16 9.02
C ASN A 414 3.70 -0.91 8.80
N ILE A 415 4.29 -1.70 7.92
CA ILE A 415 5.67 -1.60 7.49
C ILE A 415 5.67 -0.81 6.18
N TRP A 416 6.22 0.40 6.20
CA TRP A 416 6.21 1.32 5.07
C TRP A 416 7.59 1.90 4.83
N SER A 417 7.83 2.52 3.67
CA SER A 417 9.11 3.14 3.36
C SER A 417 8.93 4.39 2.53
N ARG A 418 9.67 5.46 2.84
CA ARG A 418 9.68 6.69 2.03
C ARG A 418 10.23 6.51 0.61
N PHE A 419 10.98 5.43 0.38
CA PHE A 419 11.55 5.09 -0.93
C PHE A 419 10.60 4.29 -1.81
N ASP A 420 9.51 3.80 -1.22
CA ASP A 420 8.46 3.10 -1.93
C ASP A 420 7.32 4.08 -2.24
N PRO A 421 7.11 4.45 -3.51
CA PRO A 421 6.07 5.39 -3.91
C PRO A 421 4.65 4.83 -3.76
N ILE A 422 4.51 3.52 -3.53
CA ILE A 422 3.21 2.85 -3.35
C ILE A 422 2.81 2.86 -1.88
N SER A 423 3.77 2.67 -0.96
CA SER A 423 3.49 2.60 0.48
C SER A 423 3.21 3.96 1.11
N ALA A 424 2.44 3.96 2.19
CA ALA A 424 2.31 5.11 3.07
C ALA A 424 2.11 4.68 4.53
N ARG A 425 2.23 5.65 5.44
CA ARG A 425 1.75 5.49 6.82
C ARG A 425 0.25 5.19 6.78
N ILE A 426 -0.22 4.29 7.65
CA ILE A 426 -1.65 4.04 7.83
C ILE A 426 -2.15 4.86 9.00
N LEU A 427 -3.02 5.80 8.68
CA LEU A 427 -3.67 6.74 9.59
C LEU A 427 -5.18 6.67 9.44
N SER A 428 -5.68 6.25 8.27
CA SER A 428 -7.10 6.16 7.96
C SER A 428 -7.89 5.22 8.88
N LEU A 429 -7.26 4.17 9.40
CA LEU A 429 -7.91 3.13 10.21
C LEU A 429 -8.04 3.50 11.71
N ARG A 430 -7.53 4.68 12.11
CA ARG A 430 -7.58 5.12 13.51
C ARG A 430 -8.93 5.76 13.82
N THR A 431 -9.71 5.18 14.74
CA THR A 431 -10.92 5.81 15.27
C THR A 431 -10.60 6.67 16.49
N PRO A 432 -11.46 7.65 16.83
CA PRO A 432 -11.43 8.32 18.12
C PRO A 432 -11.54 7.37 19.33
N GLU A 433 -12.11 6.18 19.16
CA GLU A 433 -12.26 5.18 20.23
C GLU A 433 -10.96 4.40 20.49
N ASN A 434 -10.08 4.28 19.48
CA ASN A 434 -8.76 3.65 19.60
C ASN A 434 -7.69 4.53 20.29
N ARG A 435 -8.08 5.69 20.85
CA ARG A 435 -7.17 6.66 21.48
C ARG A 435 -6.39 6.12 22.67
N ARG A 436 -6.91 5.11 23.38
CA ARG A 436 -6.29 4.58 24.61
C ARG A 436 -5.34 3.42 24.38
N ASN A 437 -5.60 2.58 23.37
CA ASN A 437 -4.77 1.42 23.03
C ASN A 437 -4.39 1.51 21.55
N LYS A 438 -3.13 1.84 21.28
CA LYS A 438 -2.61 1.92 19.92
C LYS A 438 -2.69 0.53 19.27
N MET A 439 -3.66 0.33 18.37
CA MET A 439 -3.81 -0.92 17.61
C MET A 439 -3.02 -0.90 16.30
N VAL A 440 -2.71 0.29 15.75
CA VAL A 440 -1.96 0.45 14.50
C VAL A 440 -0.58 1.04 14.80
N PHE A 441 0.46 0.26 14.51
CA PHE A 441 1.86 0.63 14.65
C PHE A 441 2.45 0.84 13.26
N ASN A 442 2.79 2.08 12.92
CA ASN A 442 3.58 2.36 11.72
C ASN A 442 5.05 2.18 12.07
N SER A 443 5.78 1.45 11.23
CA SER A 443 7.23 1.30 11.32
C SER A 443 7.84 1.49 9.95
N GLU A 444 8.89 2.31 9.94
CA GLU A 444 9.62 2.59 8.73
C GLU A 444 10.67 1.50 8.48
N SER A 445 10.65 0.95 7.27
CA SER A 445 11.61 -0.03 6.78
C SER A 445 12.54 0.60 5.75
N VAL A 446 13.75 0.05 5.70
CA VAL A 446 14.74 0.33 4.66
C VAL A 446 14.81 -0.93 3.79
N PRO A 447 13.82 -1.14 2.90
CA PRO A 447 13.75 -2.36 2.11
C PRO A 447 15.00 -2.50 1.24
N SER A 448 15.32 -3.74 0.86
CA SER A 448 16.35 -3.98 -0.13
C SER A 448 15.97 -3.36 -1.48
N GLY A 449 16.97 -3.02 -2.29
CA GLY A 449 16.74 -2.51 -3.65
C GLY A 449 16.52 -0.99 -3.76
N ILE A 450 16.55 -0.23 -2.66
CA ILE A 450 16.68 1.23 -2.71
C ILE A 450 17.94 1.57 -3.54
N PRO A 451 17.88 2.52 -4.49
CA PRO A 451 16.81 3.51 -4.74
C PRO A 451 15.73 3.06 -5.72
N ALA A 452 15.85 1.88 -6.33
CA ALA A 452 14.93 1.47 -7.38
C ALA A 452 13.53 1.29 -6.77
N PRO A 453 12.54 2.13 -7.11
CA PRO A 453 11.26 2.18 -6.39
C PRO A 453 10.53 0.83 -6.35
N LEU A 454 10.61 0.09 -7.45
CA LEU A 454 9.99 -1.21 -7.59
C LEU A 454 10.69 -2.30 -6.78
N ALA A 455 12.03 -2.27 -6.74
CA ALA A 455 12.80 -3.21 -5.94
C ALA A 455 12.59 -2.94 -4.44
N ALA A 456 12.62 -1.66 -4.06
CA ALA A 456 12.26 -1.20 -2.71
C ALA A 456 10.85 -1.66 -2.31
N HIS A 457 9.87 -1.55 -3.20
CA HIS A 457 8.51 -2.03 -2.93
C HIS A 457 8.45 -3.56 -2.70
N SER A 458 9.21 -4.36 -3.45
CA SER A 458 9.25 -5.82 -3.26
C SER A 458 10.14 -6.28 -2.09
N GLY A 459 11.07 -5.43 -1.64
CA GLY A 459 12.18 -5.78 -0.76
C GLY A 459 11.90 -5.71 0.75
N TYR A 460 10.67 -5.47 1.19
CA TYR A 460 10.35 -5.28 2.62
C TYR A 460 10.73 -6.47 3.49
N PHE A 461 10.51 -7.68 3.01
CA PHE A 461 10.74 -8.91 3.76
C PHE A 461 12.23 -9.28 3.86
N GLN A 462 13.10 -8.60 3.12
CA GLN A 462 14.54 -8.75 3.23
C GLN A 462 15.14 -7.87 4.34
N ASP A 463 14.36 -6.93 4.90
CA ASP A 463 14.75 -6.17 6.08
C ASP A 463 14.70 -7.07 7.33
N GLU A 464 15.87 -7.44 7.84
CA GLU A 464 16.02 -8.40 8.93
C GLU A 464 15.28 -7.97 10.21
N ALA A 465 15.22 -6.67 10.51
CA ALA A 465 14.51 -6.19 11.69
C ALA A 465 13.00 -6.47 11.59
N ILE A 466 12.42 -6.18 10.42
CA ILE A 466 11.00 -6.42 10.14
C ILE A 466 10.69 -7.92 10.16
N MET A 467 11.50 -8.71 9.46
CA MET A 467 11.29 -10.14 9.39
C MET A 467 11.47 -10.81 10.76
N THR A 468 12.38 -10.31 11.60
CA THR A 468 12.56 -10.77 12.99
C THR A 468 11.30 -10.56 13.83
N GLU A 469 10.60 -9.43 13.68
CA GLU A 469 9.34 -9.18 14.39
C GLU A 469 8.20 -10.08 13.90
N ILE A 470 8.07 -10.26 12.58
CA ILE A 470 7.11 -11.20 11.99
C ILE A 470 7.40 -12.62 12.49
N TYR A 471 8.66 -13.04 12.44
CA TYR A 471 9.14 -14.33 12.93
C TYR A 471 8.79 -14.54 14.40
N ARG A 472 9.07 -13.57 15.27
CA ARG A 472 8.73 -13.64 16.69
C ARG A 472 7.22 -13.76 16.91
N ALA A 473 6.42 -12.98 16.20
CA ALA A 473 4.96 -13.02 16.31
C ALA A 473 4.40 -14.39 15.92
N VAL A 474 4.82 -14.95 14.78
CA VAL A 474 4.38 -16.27 14.30
C VAL A 474 4.84 -17.38 15.25
N MET A 475 6.12 -17.39 15.63
CA MET A 475 6.71 -18.49 16.38
C MET A 475 6.32 -18.49 17.85
N THR A 476 6.19 -17.31 18.46
CA THR A 476 5.97 -17.16 19.91
C THR A 476 4.58 -16.71 20.29
N GLY A 477 3.79 -16.17 19.35
CA GLY A 477 2.51 -15.53 19.66
C GLY A 477 2.67 -14.19 20.39
N ARG A 478 3.87 -13.59 20.38
CA ARG A 478 4.18 -12.34 21.07
C ARG A 478 4.72 -11.29 20.11
N PHE A 479 4.32 -10.04 20.32
CA PHE A 479 4.76 -8.86 19.60
C PHE A 479 5.27 -7.82 20.59
N ASN A 480 6.41 -7.20 20.31
CA ASN A 480 6.91 -6.07 21.12
C ASN A 480 6.93 -4.79 20.28
N PRO A 481 5.99 -3.85 20.52
CA PRO A 481 5.97 -2.57 19.81
C PRO A 481 7.27 -1.75 19.93
N GLN A 482 8.04 -1.94 20.99
CA GLN A 482 9.28 -1.19 21.24
C GLN A 482 10.40 -1.55 20.26
N ASN A 483 10.34 -2.73 19.65
CA ASN A 483 11.34 -3.16 18.68
C ASN A 483 11.07 -2.61 17.28
N MET A 484 9.93 -1.97 17.07
CA MET A 484 9.61 -1.33 15.79
C MET A 484 10.49 -0.09 15.61
N ARG A 485 11.13 0.04 14.44
CA ARG A 485 11.89 1.26 14.11
C ARG A 485 10.96 2.47 14.21
N ALA A 486 11.40 3.49 14.96
CA ALA A 486 10.73 4.76 15.05
C ALA A 486 10.62 5.41 13.66
N GLU A 487 9.55 6.16 13.44
CA GLU A 487 9.40 6.93 12.20
C GLU A 487 10.51 7.99 12.15
N TYR A 488 11.36 7.97 11.12
CA TYR A 488 12.37 9.03 10.98
C TYR A 488 11.63 10.31 10.53
N LEU A 489 11.68 11.37 11.34
CA LEU A 489 11.22 12.70 10.94
C LEU A 489 12.04 13.19 9.73
N GLU A 490 11.36 13.90 8.83
CA GLU A 490 11.77 14.25 7.46
C GLU A 490 13.29 14.48 7.29
N VAL A 491 13.86 13.83 6.28
CA VAL A 491 15.06 14.38 5.64
C VAL A 491 14.53 15.51 4.76
N GLU A 492 14.83 16.77 5.10
CA GLU A 492 14.49 17.91 4.26
C GLU A 492 15.02 17.66 2.84
N LEU A 493 14.11 17.25 1.96
CA LEU A 493 14.41 16.84 0.60
C LEU A 493 14.59 18.09 -0.25
N GLY A 494 15.75 18.76 -0.12
CA GLY A 494 16.21 19.75 -1.10
C GLY A 494 16.49 19.17 -2.50
N ARG A 495 16.22 17.87 -2.73
CA ARG A 495 16.82 17.04 -3.79
C ARG A 495 15.97 16.81 -5.06
N TRP A 496 14.68 17.15 -5.11
CA TRP A 496 13.87 17.00 -6.34
C TRP A 496 14.11 18.09 -7.40
N LYS A 497 14.69 19.23 -7.01
CA LYS A 497 15.09 20.29 -7.94
C LYS A 497 16.24 19.83 -8.85
N TYR A 498 17.18 19.01 -8.39
CA TYR A 498 18.34 18.63 -9.22
C TYR A 498 17.99 17.63 -10.33
N ILE A 499 17.14 16.64 -10.06
CA ILE A 499 16.79 15.62 -11.08
C ILE A 499 15.82 16.21 -12.12
N SER A 500 14.85 17.03 -11.68
CA SER A 500 13.83 17.61 -12.57
C SER A 500 14.35 18.80 -13.39
N PHE A 501 15.23 19.62 -12.81
CA PHE A 501 15.65 20.91 -13.40
C PHE A 501 16.91 20.78 -14.27
N LEU A 502 17.72 19.72 -14.12
CA LEU A 502 18.86 19.45 -15.00
C LEU A 502 18.60 18.29 -15.97
N GLY A 503 17.98 17.20 -15.52
CA GLY A 503 17.78 16.01 -16.33
C GLY A 503 16.85 16.24 -17.52
N LEU A 504 15.67 16.83 -17.28
CA LEU A 504 14.65 17.03 -18.31
C LEU A 504 15.08 18.01 -19.42
N PRO A 505 15.68 19.18 -19.11
CA PRO A 505 16.18 20.09 -20.15
C PRO A 505 17.33 19.50 -20.96
N LEU A 506 18.26 18.76 -20.33
CA LEU A 506 19.32 18.06 -21.04
C LEU A 506 18.78 16.97 -21.98
N CYS A 507 17.71 16.26 -21.61
CA CYS A 507 17.02 15.33 -22.51
C CYS A 507 16.46 16.05 -23.74
N ILE A 508 15.76 17.16 -23.49
CA ILE A 508 15.10 17.94 -24.55
C ILE A 508 16.16 18.52 -25.49
N ILE A 509 17.24 19.09 -24.97
CA ILE A 509 18.36 19.63 -25.75
C ILE A 509 19.05 18.53 -26.56
N MET A 510 19.28 17.35 -25.99
CA MET A 510 19.93 16.25 -26.71
C MET A 510 19.03 15.63 -27.78
N VAL A 511 17.72 15.51 -27.53
CA VAL A 511 16.76 15.01 -28.54
C VAL A 511 16.63 16.03 -29.67
N ILE A 512 16.44 17.32 -29.36
CA ILE A 512 16.37 18.41 -30.36
C ILE A 512 17.66 18.43 -31.17
N GLY A 513 18.83 18.42 -30.53
CA GLY A 513 20.12 18.39 -31.20
C GLY A 513 20.27 17.17 -32.11
N ALA A 514 19.96 15.97 -31.62
CA ALA A 514 20.09 14.77 -32.44
C ALA A 514 19.11 14.73 -33.63
N SER A 515 17.91 15.31 -33.48
CA SER A 515 16.96 15.46 -34.59
C SER A 515 17.37 16.53 -35.60
N LEU A 516 18.09 17.58 -35.18
CA LEU A 516 18.59 18.63 -36.08
C LEU A 516 19.83 18.20 -36.87
N PHE A 517 20.63 17.28 -36.35
CA PHE A 517 21.92 16.88 -36.96
C PHE A 517 21.93 15.49 -37.62
N GLU A 518 20.76 14.83 -37.77
CA GLU A 518 20.61 13.45 -38.30
C GLU A 518 21.43 12.36 -37.57
N ILE A 519 21.99 12.64 -36.39
CA ILE A 519 22.87 11.69 -35.69
C ILE A 519 22.07 10.75 -34.79
N ARG A 520 21.39 9.78 -35.40
CA ARG A 520 20.54 8.79 -34.72
C ARG A 520 21.29 7.99 -33.64
N LEU A 521 22.57 7.68 -33.86
CA LEU A 521 23.41 6.93 -32.89
C LEU A 521 23.74 7.74 -31.63
N LEU A 522 23.95 9.06 -31.75
CA LEU A 522 24.22 9.93 -30.61
C LEU A 522 23.00 10.07 -29.71
N SER A 523 21.79 10.11 -30.27
CA SER A 523 20.55 10.14 -29.48
C SER A 523 20.39 8.93 -28.56
N ALA A 524 20.71 7.73 -29.06
CA ALA A 524 20.64 6.50 -28.30
C ALA A 524 21.73 6.44 -27.21
N GLY A 525 22.98 6.80 -27.56
CA GLY A 525 24.08 6.87 -26.60
C GLY A 525 23.83 7.86 -25.46
N SER A 526 23.27 9.03 -25.79
CA SER A 526 22.87 10.06 -24.84
C SER A 526 21.77 9.60 -23.86
N LEU A 527 20.75 8.89 -24.35
CA LEU A 527 19.70 8.33 -23.50
C LEU A 527 20.23 7.27 -22.54
N VAL A 528 21.15 6.42 -23.00
CA VAL A 528 21.81 5.41 -22.15
C VAL A 528 22.69 6.06 -21.08
N ALA A 529 23.52 7.04 -21.46
CA ALA A 529 24.39 7.77 -20.53
C ALA A 529 23.59 8.49 -19.43
N LEU A 530 22.47 9.11 -19.80
CA LEU A 530 21.55 9.74 -18.86
C LEU A 530 20.92 8.72 -17.91
N GLY A 531 20.44 7.58 -18.43
CA GLY A 531 19.90 6.50 -17.61
C GLY A 531 20.92 6.03 -16.57
N GLY A 532 22.19 5.90 -16.96
CA GLY A 532 23.29 5.59 -16.06
C GLY A 532 23.51 6.67 -14.99
N LEU A 533 23.61 7.95 -15.38
CA LEU A 533 23.82 9.07 -14.46
C LEU A 533 22.69 9.17 -13.41
N LEU A 534 21.44 9.05 -13.85
CA LEU A 534 20.27 9.05 -12.96
C LEU A 534 20.33 7.89 -11.97
N TYR A 535 20.64 6.69 -12.46
CA TYR A 535 20.77 5.50 -11.62
C TYR A 535 21.88 5.64 -10.57
N PHE A 536 23.08 6.09 -10.94
CA PHE A 536 24.19 6.28 -10.01
C PHE A 536 23.90 7.37 -8.97
N THR A 537 23.29 8.48 -9.39
CA THR A 537 22.91 9.58 -8.49
C THR A 537 21.90 9.11 -7.45
N LEU A 538 20.86 8.41 -7.90
CA LEU A 538 19.86 7.79 -7.03
C LEU A 538 20.50 6.76 -6.10
N LYS A 539 21.47 5.97 -6.59
CA LYS A 539 22.14 4.93 -5.80
C LYS A 539 23.00 5.51 -4.69
N LYS A 540 23.73 6.59 -4.97
CA LYS A 540 24.50 7.31 -3.94
C LYS A 540 23.57 7.92 -2.89
N TYR A 541 22.48 8.55 -3.32
CA TYR A 541 21.43 9.07 -2.43
C TYR A 541 20.88 8.00 -1.48
N ALA A 542 20.53 6.83 -2.03
CA ALA A 542 20.06 5.69 -1.23
C ALA A 542 21.06 5.29 -0.14
N SER A 543 22.35 5.24 -0.49
CA SER A 543 23.43 4.89 0.43
C SER A 543 23.51 5.90 1.58
N ASP A 544 23.53 7.20 1.27
CA ASP A 544 23.59 8.26 2.29
C ASP A 544 22.43 8.14 3.30
N VAL A 545 21.21 7.89 2.82
CA VAL A 545 20.05 7.79 3.72
C VAL A 545 20.07 6.47 4.50
N LYS A 546 20.54 5.37 3.90
CA LYS A 546 20.72 4.10 4.61
C LYS A 546 21.73 4.26 5.75
N GLU A 547 22.87 4.89 5.50
CA GLU A 547 23.89 5.19 6.50
C GLU A 547 23.34 6.08 7.63
N GLN A 548 22.59 7.12 7.28
CA GLN A 548 21.92 7.97 8.28
C GLN A 548 20.87 7.23 9.11
N ALA A 549 20.16 6.26 8.51
CA ALA A 549 19.17 5.45 9.21
C ALA A 549 19.85 4.48 10.19
N GLU A 550 20.95 3.84 9.76
CA GLU A 550 21.75 2.90 10.56
C GLU A 550 22.48 3.61 11.73
N CYS A 551 23.00 4.83 11.54
CA CYS A 551 23.62 5.60 12.63
C CYS A 551 22.64 6.03 13.73
N ARG A 552 21.33 6.02 13.46
CA ARG A 552 20.28 6.50 14.37
C ARG A 552 19.48 5.36 15.03
N SER A 553 19.62 4.13 14.54
CA SER A 553 19.06 2.91 15.15
C SER A 553 20.05 2.28 16.10
#